data_AF-A0A932F0U2-F1
#
_entry.id   AF-A0A932F0U2-F1
#
_cell.length_a   1.000
_cell.length_b   1.000
_cell.length_c   1.000
_cell.angle_alpha   90.00
_cell.angle_beta   90.00
_cell.angle_gamma   90.00
#
_symmetry.space_group_name_H-M   'P 1'
#
loop_
_entity.id
_entity.type
_entity.pdbx_description
1 polymer ?
#
loop_
_entity_poly.entity_id
_entity_poly.type
_entity_poly.pdbx_seq_one_letter_code
_entity_poly.pdbx_strand_id
1 'polypeptide(L)'
;MADMLSAQDLLAALRKQAAILGLSVRDGADRELRGEVESIGAKWWLGGRKVNYRMACRLAEAERTLYFREAVVEKSWGIPPPTLTVEKTTVSGWQRSGERTDVSLGGGGKLDYARVREAMERAAVAAGWTFHLEGGRMP
;
A
#
# COMPACT_ATOMS: atom_id res chain seq x y z
N MET A 1 27.57 10.21 -6.05
CA MET A 1 27.51 9.38 -4.83
C MET A 1 26.17 9.66 -4.20
N ALA A 2 25.30 8.65 -4.04
CA ALA A 2 24.01 8.87 -3.39
C ALA A 2 24.27 9.31 -1.94
N ASP A 3 23.73 10.45 -1.55
CA ASP A 3 23.81 10.93 -0.18
C ASP A 3 23.00 9.96 0.68
N MET A 4 23.69 9.26 1.57
CA MET A 4 23.07 8.23 2.41
C MET A 4 22.22 8.91 3.48
N LEU A 5 20.90 8.69 3.43
CA LEU A 5 19.98 9.28 4.39
C LEU A 5 20.04 8.54 5.74
N SER A 6 19.91 9.31 6.81
CA SER A 6 19.65 8.75 8.14
C SER A 6 18.29 8.04 8.19
N ALA A 7 18.06 7.21 9.21
CA ALA A 7 16.77 6.54 9.37
C ALA A 7 15.61 7.55 9.52
N GLN A 8 15.86 8.68 10.20
CA GLN A 8 14.84 9.72 10.39
C GLN A 8 14.52 10.44 9.08
N ASP A 9 15.54 10.77 8.29
CA ASP A 9 15.34 11.44 7.00
C ASP A 9 14.65 10.52 5.99
N LEU A 10 15.00 9.23 5.98
CA LEU A 10 14.29 8.25 5.16
C LEU A 10 12.83 8.13 5.60
N LEU A 11 12.54 8.06 6.90
CA LEU A 11 11.15 7.98 7.37
C LEU A 11 10.33 9.22 6.96
N ALA A 12 10.94 10.41 7.03
CA ALA A 12 10.33 11.64 6.54
C ALA A 12 10.08 11.61 5.02
N ALA A 13 11.03 11.09 4.23
CA ALA A 13 10.88 10.92 2.80
C ALA A 13 9.76 9.92 2.43
N LEU A 14 9.71 8.76 3.11
CA LEU A 14 8.67 7.75 2.93
C LEU A 14 7.28 8.31 3.28
N ARG A 15 7.18 9.09 4.36
CA ARG A 15 5.94 9.80 4.74
C ARG A 15 5.50 10.77 3.65
N LYS A 16 6.41 11.56 3.09
CA LYS A 16 6.11 12.48 1.98
C LYS A 16 5.62 11.70 0.75
N GLN A 17 6.27 10.59 0.42
CA GLN A 17 5.88 9.74 -0.69
C GLN A 17 4.49 9.12 -0.49
N ALA A 18 4.20 8.65 0.73
CA ALA A 18 2.90 8.10 1.09
C ALA A 18 1.78 9.16 0.98
N ALA A 19 2.04 10.40 1.41
CA ALA A 19 1.11 11.51 1.27
C ALA A 19 0.82 11.86 -0.21
N ILE A 20 1.84 11.87 -1.07
CA ILE A 20 1.69 12.07 -2.53
C ILE A 20 0.79 10.99 -3.15
N LEU A 21 0.86 9.77 -2.62
CA LEU A 21 0.05 8.64 -3.06
C LEU A 21 -1.36 8.62 -2.44
N GLY A 22 -1.70 9.60 -1.59
CA GLY A 22 -3.00 9.71 -0.94
C GLY A 22 -3.20 8.79 0.25
N LEU A 23 -2.13 8.19 0.80
CA LEU A 23 -2.23 7.37 2.00
C LEU A 23 -2.37 8.26 3.23
N SER A 24 -3.30 7.88 4.10
CA SER A 24 -3.33 8.35 5.49
C SER A 24 -2.25 7.63 6.28
N VAL A 25 -1.31 8.37 6.83
CA VAL A 25 -0.10 7.82 7.45
C VAL A 25 -0.13 8.01 8.96
N ARG A 26 0.31 6.99 9.70
CA ARG A 26 0.47 7.01 11.16
C ARG A 26 1.84 6.46 11.52
N ASP A 27 2.48 7.05 12.52
CA ASP A 27 3.66 6.43 13.13
C ASP A 27 3.21 5.23 13.97
N GLY A 28 3.93 4.13 13.84
CA GLY A 28 3.84 2.97 14.73
C GLY A 28 4.92 3.00 15.82
N ALA A 29 5.04 1.90 16.56
CA ALA A 29 6.15 1.71 17.49
C ALA A 29 7.48 1.57 16.71
N ASP A 30 8.62 1.87 17.34
CA ASP A 30 9.96 1.55 16.84
C ASP A 30 10.24 1.95 15.37
N ARG A 31 10.03 3.23 15.04
CA ARG A 31 10.32 3.80 13.70
C ARG A 31 9.57 3.08 12.57
N GLU A 32 8.37 2.62 12.89
CA GLU A 32 7.43 2.09 11.93
C GLU A 32 6.56 3.20 11.33
N LEU A 33 6.31 3.14 10.04
CA LEU A 33 5.38 4.00 9.32
C LEU A 33 4.27 3.13 8.74
N ARG A 34 3.01 3.39 9.11
CA ARG A 34 1.85 2.70 8.57
C ARG A 34 1.05 3.61 7.69
N GLY A 35 0.57 3.11 6.55
CA GLY A 35 -0.24 3.87 5.61
C GLY A 35 -1.48 3.09 5.20
N GLU A 36 -2.61 3.79 5.04
CA GLU A 36 -3.83 3.21 4.47
C GLU A 36 -4.52 4.15 3.49
N VAL A 37 -5.16 3.59 2.48
CA VAL A 37 -6.01 4.33 1.53
C VAL A 37 -7.17 3.45 1.07
N GLU A 38 -8.37 4.03 0.96
CA GLU A 38 -9.51 3.38 0.31
C GLU A 38 -9.34 3.53 -1.21
N SER A 39 -9.06 2.42 -1.91
CA SER A 39 -8.79 2.43 -3.35
C SER A 39 -10.05 2.19 -4.18
N ILE A 40 -11.02 1.45 -3.62
CA ILE A 40 -12.31 1.19 -4.25
C ILE A 40 -13.41 1.29 -3.19
N GLY A 41 -14.44 2.10 -3.47
CA GLY A 41 -15.60 2.25 -2.61
C GLY A 41 -16.88 2.22 -3.44
N ALA A 42 -17.82 1.35 -3.08
CA ALA A 42 -19.15 1.31 -3.67
C ALA A 42 -20.21 1.13 -2.57
N LYS A 43 -21.30 1.89 -2.64
CA LYS A 43 -22.45 1.77 -1.72
C LYS A 43 -23.73 1.53 -2.50
N TRP A 44 -24.58 0.67 -1.98
CA TRP A 44 -25.90 0.41 -2.55
C TRP A 44 -26.94 0.24 -1.44
N TRP A 45 -28.21 0.13 -1.82
CA TRP A 45 -29.34 0.20 -0.88
C TRP A 45 -29.24 -0.81 0.27
N LEU A 46 -28.78 -2.03 -0.01
CA LEU A 46 -28.67 -3.12 0.97
C LEU A 46 -27.22 -3.51 1.28
N GLY A 47 -26.24 -2.63 1.04
CA GLY A 47 -24.86 -3.03 1.24
C GLY A 47 -23.79 -2.06 0.79
N GLY A 48 -22.56 -2.52 0.84
CA GLY A 48 -21.42 -1.78 0.34
C GLY A 48 -20.19 -2.65 0.23
N ARG A 49 -19.23 -2.17 -0.57
CA ARG A 49 -17.92 -2.74 -0.74
C ARG A 49 -16.86 -1.66 -0.55
N LYS A 50 -15.80 -2.01 0.17
CA LYS A 50 -14.61 -1.20 0.35
C LYS A 50 -13.38 -2.06 0.15
N VAL A 51 -12.46 -1.61 -0.69
CA VAL A 51 -11.14 -2.21 -0.87
C VAL A 51 -10.12 -1.20 -0.37
N ASN A 52 -9.46 -1.55 0.73
CA ASN A 52 -8.43 -0.72 1.34
C ASN A 52 -7.07 -1.31 1.04
N TYR A 53 -6.18 -0.48 0.49
CA TYR A 53 -4.77 -0.76 0.47
C TYR A 53 -4.16 -0.32 1.80
N ARG A 54 -3.29 -1.14 2.36
CA ARG A 54 -2.56 -0.85 3.59
C ARG A 54 -1.08 -1.21 3.41
N MET A 55 -0.22 -0.46 4.07
CA MET A 55 1.22 -0.74 4.13
C MET A 55 1.80 -0.47 5.51
N ALA A 56 2.93 -1.11 5.78
CA ALA A 56 3.79 -0.85 6.91
C ALA A 56 5.26 -0.87 6.47
N CYS A 57 6.03 0.10 6.95
CA CYS A 57 7.44 0.28 6.71
C CYS A 57 8.15 0.25 8.06
N ARG A 58 9.05 -0.69 8.30
CA ARG A 58 9.88 -0.75 9.52
C ARG A 58 11.35 -0.61 9.14
N LEU A 59 12.03 0.34 9.78
CA LEU A 59 13.45 0.62 9.51
C LEU A 59 14.34 -0.13 10.49
N ALA A 60 15.21 -1.00 9.97
CA ALA A 60 16.30 -1.61 10.73
C ALA A 60 17.61 -0.88 10.42
N GLU A 61 17.95 0.11 11.24
CA GLU A 61 19.12 0.97 10.98
C GLU A 61 20.45 0.22 11.03
N ALA A 62 20.59 -0.76 11.93
CA ALA A 62 21.79 -1.58 12.03
C ALA A 62 22.07 -2.38 10.75
N GLU A 63 21.01 -2.84 10.08
CA GLU A 63 21.08 -3.66 8.86
C GLU A 63 20.98 -2.80 7.59
N ARG A 64 20.64 -1.52 7.72
CA ARG A 64 20.31 -0.62 6.60
C ARG A 64 19.23 -1.19 5.67
N THR A 65 18.22 -1.79 6.29
CA THR A 65 17.11 -2.43 5.58
C THR A 65 15.78 -1.78 5.94
N LEU A 66 15.01 -1.42 4.91
CA LEU A 66 13.59 -1.11 5.02
C LEU A 66 12.79 -2.40 4.82
N TYR A 67 12.18 -2.86 5.90
CA TYR A 67 11.21 -3.95 5.87
C TYR A 67 9.85 -3.40 5.50
N PHE A 68 9.30 -3.86 4.37
CA PHE A 68 8.05 -3.40 3.82
C PHE A 68 7.01 -4.52 3.83
N ARG A 69 5.80 -4.20 4.28
CA ARG A 69 4.62 -5.06 4.21
C ARG A 69 3.50 -4.32 3.53
N GLU A 70 2.70 -5.04 2.77
CA GLU A 70 1.46 -4.54 2.20
C GLU A 70 0.34 -5.56 2.32
N ALA A 71 -0.89 -5.05 2.35
CA ALA A 71 -2.08 -5.87 2.28
C ALA A 71 -3.20 -5.11 1.58
N VAL A 72 -3.97 -5.85 0.78
CA VAL A 72 -5.22 -5.37 0.21
C VAL A 72 -6.36 -6.07 0.94
N VAL A 73 -7.17 -5.30 1.65
CA VAL A 73 -8.27 -5.81 2.45
C VAL A 73 -9.57 -5.38 1.81
N GLU A 74 -10.33 -6.37 1.32
CA GLU A 74 -11.68 -6.17 0.82
C GLU A 74 -12.69 -6.48 1.93
N LYS A 75 -13.65 -5.57 2.11
CA LYS A 75 -14.82 -5.76 2.97
C LYS A 75 -16.06 -5.51 2.13
N SER A 76 -16.89 -6.52 1.99
CA SER A 76 -18.20 -6.44 1.35
C SER A 76 -19.28 -6.92 2.30
N TRP A 77 -20.43 -6.25 2.30
CA TRP A 77 -21.61 -6.68 3.05
C TRP A 77 -22.87 -6.42 2.23
N GLY A 78 -23.89 -7.26 2.41
CA GLY A 78 -25.12 -7.22 1.62
C GLY A 78 -25.04 -7.96 0.29
N ILE A 79 -26.12 -7.87 -0.50
CA ILE A 79 -26.19 -8.48 -1.83
C ILE A 79 -25.62 -7.48 -2.85
N PRO A 80 -24.49 -7.77 -3.52
CA PRO A 80 -23.87 -6.83 -4.45
C PRO A 80 -24.76 -6.63 -5.69
N PRO A 81 -24.93 -5.38 -6.16
CA PRO A 81 -25.57 -5.13 -7.45
C PRO A 81 -24.65 -5.61 -8.59
N PRO A 82 -25.19 -5.77 -9.81
CA PRO A 82 -24.38 -6.02 -10.99
C PRO A 82 -23.23 -5.01 -11.06
N THR A 83 -22.00 -5.50 -11.00
CA THR A 83 -20.78 -4.69 -10.99
C THR A 83 -19.86 -5.21 -12.10
N LEU A 84 -19.31 -4.30 -12.91
CA LEU A 84 -18.23 -4.64 -13.81
C LEU A 84 -16.90 -4.51 -13.06
N THR A 85 -16.22 -5.64 -12.85
CA THR A 85 -14.87 -5.70 -12.31
C THR A 85 -13.95 -6.20 -13.42
N VAL A 86 -12.94 -5.39 -13.75
CA VAL A 86 -11.84 -5.79 -14.63
C VAL A 86 -10.59 -5.87 -13.75
N GLU A 87 -10.05 -7.08 -13.63
CA GLU A 87 -8.86 -7.33 -12.83
C GLU A 87 -7.83 -8.07 -13.69
N LYS A 88 -6.60 -7.52 -13.73
CA LYS A 88 -5.44 -8.19 -14.28
C LYS A 88 -4.41 -8.26 -13.18
N THR A 89 -4.13 -9.46 -12.69
CA THR A 89 -3.22 -9.67 -11.57
C THR A 89 -2.16 -10.71 -11.94
N THR A 90 -0.90 -10.44 -11.56
CA THR A 90 0.17 -11.43 -11.56
C THR A 90 0.71 -11.54 -10.13
N VAL A 91 0.87 -12.77 -9.64
CA VAL A 91 1.41 -13.07 -8.31
C VAL A 91 2.71 -13.85 -8.47
N SER A 92 3.78 -13.35 -7.85
CA SER A 92 5.08 -14.04 -7.78
C SER A 92 5.60 -13.95 -6.34
N GLY A 93 5.64 -15.09 -5.64
CA GLY A 93 5.92 -15.11 -4.21
C GLY A 93 4.93 -14.24 -3.43
N TRP A 94 5.45 -13.26 -2.67
CA TRP A 94 4.64 -12.28 -1.93
C TRP A 94 4.27 -11.03 -2.74
N GLN A 95 4.77 -10.89 -3.96
CA GLN A 95 4.50 -9.74 -4.81
C GLN A 95 3.21 -9.96 -5.58
N ARG A 96 2.25 -9.06 -5.38
CA ARG A 96 1.10 -8.88 -6.27
C ARG A 96 1.35 -7.66 -7.15
N SER A 97 1.10 -7.81 -8.45
CA SER A 97 1.22 -6.73 -9.43
C SER A 97 0.01 -6.74 -10.35
N GLY A 98 -0.25 -5.60 -10.99
CA GLY A 98 -1.37 -5.41 -11.90
C GLY A 98 -2.42 -4.45 -11.35
N GLU A 99 -3.53 -4.34 -12.07
CA GLU A 99 -4.55 -3.34 -11.83
C GLU A 99 -5.93 -3.99 -11.67
N ARG A 100 -6.72 -3.43 -10.74
CA ARG A 100 -8.14 -3.70 -10.61
C ARG A 100 -8.91 -2.40 -10.78
N THR A 101 -9.90 -2.41 -11.67
CA THR A 101 -10.86 -1.33 -11.83
C THR A 101 -12.26 -1.87 -11.59
N ASP A 102 -12.98 -1.22 -10.67
CA ASP A 102 -14.36 -1.55 -10.37
C ASP A 102 -15.28 -0.37 -10.74
N VAL A 103 -16.35 -0.64 -11.48
CA VAL A 103 -17.38 0.35 -11.85
C VAL A 103 -18.75 -0.16 -11.46
N SER A 104 -19.49 0.64 -10.69
CA SER A 104 -20.87 0.37 -10.29
C SER A 104 -21.67 1.67 -10.20
N LEU A 105 -23.00 1.57 -10.21
CA LEU A 105 -23.92 2.71 -10.02
C LEU A 105 -23.69 3.43 -8.67
N GLY A 106 -23.18 2.71 -7.68
CA GLY A 106 -22.98 3.17 -6.31
C GLY A 106 -21.57 3.63 -5.97
N GLY A 107 -20.67 3.69 -6.96
CA GLY A 107 -19.27 4.03 -6.79
C GLY A 107 -18.32 3.12 -7.58
N GLY A 108 -17.05 3.20 -7.27
CA GLY A 108 -16.01 2.47 -7.99
C GLY A 108 -14.63 2.86 -7.49
N GLY A 109 -13.62 2.52 -8.29
CA GLY A 109 -12.26 2.92 -8.00
C GLY A 109 -11.26 2.11 -8.80
N LYS A 110 -9.99 2.43 -8.56
CA LYS A 110 -8.85 1.76 -9.17
C LYS A 110 -7.84 1.41 -8.10
N LEU A 111 -7.29 0.22 -8.22
CA LEU A 111 -6.20 -0.25 -7.39
C LEU A 111 -5.08 -0.74 -8.30
N ASP A 112 -3.90 -0.15 -8.15
CA ASP A 112 -2.66 -0.69 -8.68
C ASP A 112 -1.94 -1.38 -7.52
N TYR A 113 -1.77 -2.70 -7.64
CA TYR A 113 -1.19 -3.55 -6.59
C TYR A 113 0.30 -3.30 -6.36
N ALA A 114 1.00 -2.64 -7.29
CA ALA A 114 2.44 -2.40 -7.22
C ALA A 114 2.80 -0.94 -6.93
N ARG A 115 1.95 0.02 -7.31
CA ARG A 115 2.24 1.46 -7.26
C ARG A 115 2.86 1.94 -5.95
N VAL A 116 2.30 1.55 -4.81
CA VAL A 116 2.81 1.99 -3.51
C VAL A 116 4.12 1.30 -3.18
N ARG A 117 4.20 -0.02 -3.32
CA ARG A 117 5.43 -0.80 -3.12
C ARG A 117 6.60 -0.23 -3.93
N GLU A 118 6.41 -0.05 -5.23
CA GLU A 118 7.46 0.47 -6.12
C GLU A 118 7.90 1.88 -5.73
N ALA A 119 6.96 2.73 -5.29
CA ALA A 119 7.30 4.07 -4.84
C ALA A 119 8.14 4.06 -3.56
N MET A 120 7.82 3.17 -2.61
CA MET A 120 8.60 3.02 -1.38
C MET A 120 9.96 2.40 -1.63
N GLU A 121 10.03 1.38 -2.50
CA GLU A 121 11.28 0.75 -2.93
C GLU A 121 12.21 1.76 -3.60
N ARG A 122 11.70 2.52 -4.58
CA ARG A 122 12.48 3.58 -5.24
C ARG A 122 13.00 4.62 -4.24
N ALA A 123 12.18 5.03 -3.28
CA ALA A 123 12.60 5.99 -2.25
C ALA A 123 13.69 5.42 -1.33
N ALA A 124 13.57 4.15 -0.91
CA ALA A 124 14.57 3.48 -0.09
C ALA A 124 15.89 3.27 -0.82
N VAL A 125 15.85 2.77 -2.05
CA VAL A 125 17.05 2.54 -2.87
C VAL A 125 17.75 3.86 -3.19
N ALA A 126 17.01 4.91 -3.53
CA ALA A 126 17.58 6.25 -3.75
C ALA A 126 18.27 6.83 -2.50
N ALA A 127 17.81 6.43 -1.31
CA ALA A 127 18.37 6.82 -0.03
C ALA A 127 19.57 5.95 0.41
N GLY A 128 19.94 4.92 -0.37
CA GLY A 128 21.01 3.98 -0.05
C GLY A 128 20.60 2.86 0.92
N TRP A 129 19.30 2.57 1.04
CA TRP A 129 18.78 1.51 1.90
C TRP A 129 18.39 0.27 1.08
N THR A 130 18.57 -0.91 1.67
CA THR A 130 18.07 -2.17 1.11
C THR A 130 16.57 -2.25 1.31
N PHE A 131 15.83 -2.64 0.27
CA PHE A 131 14.39 -2.88 0.36
C PHE A 131 14.10 -4.37 0.53
N HIS A 132 13.33 -4.73 1.56
CA HIS A 132 12.92 -6.11 1.80
C HIS A 132 11.41 -6.21 1.94
N LEU A 133 10.77 -6.94 1.02
CA LEU A 133 9.34 -7.24 1.09
C LEU A 133 9.09 -8.44 2.01
N GLU A 134 8.32 -8.22 3.08
CA GLU A 134 7.88 -9.26 4.00
C GLU A 134 6.45 -9.70 3.69
N GLY A 135 6.21 -11.02 3.74
CA GLY A 135 4.87 -11.61 3.75
C GLY A 135 4.31 -11.77 5.17
N GLY A 136 2.99 -11.94 5.29
CA GLY A 136 2.33 -12.31 6.54
C GLY A 136 1.25 -11.32 7.02
N ARG A 137 0.79 -11.50 8.27
CA ARG A 137 -0.27 -10.66 8.84
C ARG A 137 0.26 -9.25 9.11
N MET A 138 -0.52 -8.26 8.70
CA MET A 138 -0.25 -6.85 8.99
C MET A 138 -0.41 -6.57 10.49
N PRO A 139 0.55 -5.88 11.13
CA PRO A 139 0.51 -5.55 12.56
C PRO A 139 -0.47 -4.41 12.90
#